data_AF-A0A7G5GYE4-F1
#
_entry.id   AF-A0A7G5GYE4-F1
#
_cell.length_a   1.000
_cell.length_b   1.000
_cell.length_c   1.000
_cell.angle_alpha   90.00
_cell.angle_beta   90.00
_cell.angle_gamma   90.00
#
_symmetry.space_group_name_H-M   'P 1'
#
loop_
_entity.id
_entity.type
_entity.pdbx_description
1 polymer ?
#
loop_
_entity_poly.entity_id
_entity_poly.type
_entity_poly.pdbx_seq_one_letter_code
_entity_poly.pdbx_strand_id
1 'polypeptide(L)'
;MPRERAELIRISGVKEREKMFLLAYEGNETEPTYFEALKNDYRFNNDIIEIVSLRRDKRDTKSAPKYVFENLRKIKDEYNLGIDDELWMIIDRDRNRNNIEKYYQKCQEETNFFLALSNPCFELWLLLHIKDLLEFTEEELIQITENRKIRPKGRRTYLKKLLSQILSDGYNESNLRPERFLPYIEEAVRRAKSLNNPQENYPTGLGTDIYKLVEKLIY
;
A
#
# COMPACT_ATOMS: atom_id res chain seq x y z
N MET A 1 -22.57 -22.29 -9.39
CA MET A 1 -23.03 -22.34 -7.99
C MET A 1 -22.54 -21.06 -7.31
N PRO A 2 -23.43 -20.28 -6.69
CA PRO A 2 -23.03 -19.14 -5.88
C PRO A 2 -22.17 -19.67 -4.72
N ARG A 3 -20.99 -19.09 -4.50
CA ARG A 3 -20.24 -19.35 -3.26
C ARG A 3 -21.13 -18.88 -2.11
N GLU A 4 -21.31 -19.74 -1.11
CA GLU A 4 -21.96 -19.38 0.15
C GLU A 4 -21.35 -18.06 0.65
N ARG A 5 -22.22 -17.10 0.99
CA ARG A 5 -21.82 -15.92 1.74
C ARG A 5 -21.04 -16.42 2.95
N ALA A 6 -19.82 -15.91 3.15
CA ALA A 6 -19.20 -15.99 4.46
C ALA A 6 -20.04 -15.11 5.39
N GLU A 7 -21.13 -15.67 5.89
CA GLU A 7 -21.93 -15.09 6.94
C GLU A 7 -21.08 -15.13 8.22
N LEU A 8 -20.33 -14.06 8.46
CA LEU A 8 -20.00 -13.70 9.84
C LEU A 8 -21.30 -13.24 10.51
N ILE A 9 -22.18 -14.19 10.86
CA ILE A 9 -23.29 -13.95 11.78
C ILE A 9 -22.64 -13.50 13.09
N ARG A 10 -22.71 -12.20 13.41
CA ARG A 10 -22.28 -11.68 14.70
C ARG A 10 -23.48 -11.69 15.64
N ILE A 11 -23.39 -12.52 16.67
CA ILE A 11 -24.35 -12.54 17.78
C ILE A 11 -24.33 -11.16 18.43
N SER A 12 -25.43 -10.43 18.31
CA SER A 12 -25.62 -9.11 18.91
C SER A 12 -25.51 -9.22 20.43
N GLY A 13 -24.59 -8.48 21.08
CA GLY A 13 -24.75 -8.23 22.52
C GLY A 13 -23.59 -7.69 23.37
N VAL A 14 -22.29 -7.83 23.04
CA VAL A 14 -21.25 -7.64 24.11
C VAL A 14 -19.95 -6.90 23.74
N LYS A 15 -19.85 -6.18 22.61
CA LYS A 15 -18.71 -5.26 22.42
C LYS A 15 -19.07 -4.12 21.48
N GLU A 16 -18.77 -2.88 21.87
CA GLU A 16 -18.80 -1.75 20.94
C GLU A 16 -17.95 -2.08 19.71
N ARG A 17 -18.41 -1.61 18.55
CA ARG A 17 -17.91 -2.02 17.24
C ARG A 17 -16.44 -1.63 17.05
N GLU A 18 -15.55 -2.61 16.94
CA GLU A 18 -14.16 -2.41 16.52
C GLU A 18 -14.11 -1.88 15.07
N LYS A 19 -13.39 -0.77 14.85
CA LYS A 19 -13.26 -0.06 13.57
C LYS A 19 -12.61 -0.96 12.51
N MET A 20 -13.05 -0.89 11.24
CA MET A 20 -12.51 -1.69 10.12
C MET A 20 -11.62 -0.91 9.10
N PHE A 21 -10.56 -1.51 8.50
CA PHE A 21 -9.64 -0.94 7.48
C PHE A 21 -9.49 -2.02 6.39
N LEU A 22 -10.22 -1.87 5.29
CA LEU A 22 -10.17 -2.85 4.20
C LEU A 22 -9.23 -2.34 3.11
N LEU A 23 -8.21 -3.14 2.78
CA LEU A 23 -7.11 -2.72 1.92
C LEU A 23 -7.18 -3.40 0.55
N ALA A 24 -7.20 -2.62 -0.53
CA ALA A 24 -7.10 -3.13 -1.90
C ALA A 24 -5.82 -2.63 -2.56
N TYR A 25 -5.04 -3.55 -3.14
CA TYR A 25 -3.71 -3.28 -3.68
C TYR A 25 -3.66 -3.36 -5.22
N GLU A 26 -2.73 -2.63 -5.82
CA GLU A 26 -2.37 -2.85 -7.22
C GLU A 26 -1.48 -4.08 -7.43
N GLY A 27 -0.55 -4.37 -6.54
CA GLY A 27 0.30 -5.56 -6.57
C GLY A 27 -0.33 -6.78 -5.87
N ASN A 28 0.27 -7.95 -6.11
CA ASN A 28 -0.22 -9.25 -5.60
C ASN A 28 0.73 -9.94 -4.62
N GLU A 29 1.94 -9.40 -4.44
CA GLU A 29 3.01 -10.09 -3.70
C GLU A 29 3.51 -9.22 -2.56
N THR A 30 4.14 -8.09 -2.89
CA THR A 30 4.86 -7.26 -1.93
C THR A 30 3.94 -6.61 -0.91
N GLU A 31 2.89 -5.91 -1.35
CA GLU A 31 2.00 -5.15 -0.47
C GLU A 31 1.19 -6.09 0.45
N PRO A 32 0.52 -7.15 -0.04
CA PRO A 32 -0.16 -8.11 0.83
C PRO A 32 0.77 -8.73 1.88
N THR A 33 1.99 -9.11 1.49
CA THR A 33 2.97 -9.72 2.40
C THR A 33 3.41 -8.72 3.48
N TYR A 34 3.62 -7.46 3.12
CA TYR A 34 4.00 -6.41 4.06
C TYR A 34 2.90 -6.14 5.09
N PHE A 35 1.67 -5.92 4.65
CA PHE A 35 0.56 -5.57 5.55
C PHE A 35 0.10 -6.76 6.42
N GLU A 36 0.18 -7.99 5.91
CA GLU A 36 -0.07 -9.18 6.74
C GLU A 36 0.97 -9.31 7.86
N ALA A 37 2.24 -9.01 7.59
CA ALA A 37 3.26 -9.02 8.63
C ALA A 37 3.08 -7.85 9.63
N LEU A 38 2.70 -6.66 9.15
CA LEU A 38 2.39 -5.52 10.02
C LEU A 38 1.28 -5.86 11.02
N LYS A 39 0.23 -6.60 10.59
CA LYS A 39 -0.84 -7.05 11.47
C LYS A 39 -0.36 -7.91 12.65
N ASN A 40 0.73 -8.64 12.45
CA ASN A 40 1.34 -9.51 13.47
C ASN A 40 2.43 -8.78 14.29
N ASP A 41 2.69 -7.50 14.02
CA ASP A 41 3.65 -6.69 14.77
C ASP A 41 3.05 -6.19 16.09
N TYR A 42 3.85 -6.11 17.15
CA TYR A 42 3.39 -5.70 18.48
C TYR A 42 2.92 -4.25 18.55
N ARG A 43 3.33 -3.39 17.61
CA ARG A 43 2.87 -1.99 17.50
C ARG A 43 1.49 -1.89 16.86
N PHE A 44 1.02 -2.95 16.23
CA PHE A 44 -0.27 -2.97 15.58
C PHE A 44 -1.40 -2.80 16.59
N ASN A 45 -2.35 -1.95 16.27
CA ASN A 45 -3.49 -1.71 17.14
C ASN A 45 -4.42 -2.94 17.09
N ASN A 46 -4.51 -3.67 18.20
CA ASN A 46 -5.29 -4.91 18.27
C ASN A 46 -6.81 -4.70 18.24
N ASP A 47 -7.28 -3.45 18.41
CA ASP A 47 -8.69 -3.06 18.23
C ASP A 47 -9.05 -2.85 16.74
N ILE A 48 -8.09 -3.13 15.83
CA ILE A 48 -8.09 -2.83 14.40
C ILE A 48 -7.77 -4.13 13.59
N ILE A 49 -8.80 -4.83 13.08
CA ILE A 49 -8.97 -5.24 11.65
C ILE A 49 -8.57 -6.56 10.97
N GLU A 50 -9.53 -6.95 10.12
CA GLU A 50 -9.49 -7.86 8.98
C GLU A 50 -8.94 -7.20 7.70
N ILE A 51 -7.69 -7.51 7.33
CA ILE A 51 -7.10 -7.09 6.04
C ILE A 51 -7.64 -8.02 4.94
N VAL A 52 -8.59 -7.53 4.15
CA VAL A 52 -9.12 -8.30 3.01
C VAL A 52 -8.19 -8.14 1.80
N SER A 53 -7.12 -8.95 1.75
CA SER A 53 -6.29 -9.04 0.55
C SER A 53 -7.03 -9.79 -0.55
N LEU A 54 -7.65 -9.06 -1.47
CA LEU A 54 -8.18 -9.65 -2.69
C LEU A 54 -7.02 -9.93 -3.66
N ARG A 55 -6.39 -11.10 -3.48
CA ARG A 55 -5.41 -11.65 -4.42
C ARG A 55 -6.05 -11.68 -5.81
N ARG A 56 -5.41 -11.07 -6.82
CA ARG A 56 -5.86 -11.24 -8.22
C ARG A 56 -5.73 -12.72 -8.62
N ASP A 57 -6.61 -13.19 -9.48
CA ASP A 57 -6.35 -14.43 -10.23
C ASP A 57 -5.08 -14.21 -11.06
N LYS A 58 -4.13 -15.16 -11.01
CA LYS A 58 -2.82 -15.09 -11.70
C LYS A 58 -2.96 -14.91 -13.22
N ARG A 59 -4.15 -15.09 -13.78
CA ARG A 59 -4.46 -14.96 -15.21
C ARG A 59 -4.93 -13.57 -15.65
N ASP A 60 -5.10 -12.63 -14.72
CA ASP A 60 -5.70 -11.33 -15.04
C ASP A 60 -4.66 -10.26 -15.40
N THR A 61 -4.64 -9.82 -16.67
CA THR A 61 -3.70 -8.82 -17.23
C THR A 61 -4.15 -7.37 -17.00
N LYS A 62 -5.11 -7.18 -16.10
CA LYS A 62 -5.83 -5.94 -15.84
C LYS A 62 -5.20 -5.16 -14.67
N SER A 63 -3.94 -4.76 -14.82
CA SER A 63 -3.22 -3.92 -13.85
C SER A 63 -3.58 -2.44 -14.07
N ALA A 64 -4.68 -1.98 -13.48
CA ALA A 64 -5.08 -0.58 -13.55
C ALA A 64 -5.78 -0.14 -12.25
N PRO A 65 -5.60 1.12 -11.82
CA PRO A 65 -6.36 1.74 -10.72
C PRO A 65 -7.88 1.51 -10.79
N LYS A 66 -8.43 1.34 -12.00
CA LYS A 66 -9.82 0.92 -12.23
C LYS A 66 -10.22 -0.29 -11.40
N TYR A 67 -9.45 -1.36 -11.48
CA TYR A 67 -9.82 -2.65 -10.90
C TYR A 67 -9.71 -2.63 -9.39
N VAL A 68 -8.71 -1.90 -8.86
CA VAL A 68 -8.58 -1.70 -7.41
C VAL A 68 -9.80 -0.95 -6.87
N PHE A 69 -10.24 0.11 -7.56
CA PHE A 69 -11.45 0.85 -7.18
C PHE A 69 -12.74 0.00 -7.26
N GLU A 70 -12.93 -0.75 -8.36
CA GLU A 70 -14.10 -1.64 -8.48
C GLU A 70 -14.09 -2.74 -7.42
N ASN A 71 -12.91 -3.20 -6.99
CA ASN A 71 -12.79 -4.17 -5.90
C ASN A 71 -13.19 -3.55 -4.55
N LEU A 72 -12.79 -2.30 -4.26
CA LEU A 72 -13.25 -1.60 -3.06
C LEU A 72 -14.76 -1.44 -3.03
N ARG A 73 -15.40 -1.15 -4.18
CA ARG A 73 -16.87 -1.12 -4.26
C ARG A 73 -17.51 -2.47 -3.95
N LYS A 74 -16.98 -3.56 -4.51
CA LYS A 74 -17.47 -4.90 -4.18
C LYS A 74 -17.32 -5.22 -2.69
N ILE A 75 -16.19 -4.87 -2.09
CA ILE A 75 -15.97 -5.03 -0.65
C ILE A 75 -17.03 -4.21 0.14
N LYS A 76 -17.27 -2.95 -0.25
CA LYS A 76 -18.31 -2.13 0.37
C LYS A 76 -19.71 -2.76 0.29
N ASP A 77 -20.03 -3.42 -0.82
CA ASP A 77 -21.33 -4.08 -1.01
C ASP A 77 -21.43 -5.44 -0.29
N GLU A 78 -20.29 -6.15 -0.12
CA GLU A 78 -20.22 -7.46 0.53
C GLU A 78 -20.19 -7.37 2.06
N TYR A 79 -19.62 -6.29 2.62
CA TYR A 79 -19.44 -6.11 4.06
C TYR A 79 -20.42 -5.07 4.62
N ASN A 80 -21.02 -5.35 5.79
CA ASN A 80 -21.89 -4.40 6.48
C ASN A 80 -21.06 -3.34 7.24
N LEU A 81 -20.50 -2.38 6.51
CA LEU A 81 -19.57 -1.38 7.03
C LEU A 81 -20.24 -0.38 7.98
N GLY A 82 -19.43 0.14 8.89
CA GLY A 82 -19.79 1.09 9.92
C GLY A 82 -19.37 2.47 9.50
N ILE A 83 -19.84 3.45 10.26
CA ILE A 83 -19.51 4.85 9.97
C ILE A 83 -18.01 5.13 10.07
N ASP A 84 -17.32 4.40 10.94
CA ASP A 84 -15.88 4.56 11.17
C ASP A 84 -15.00 3.61 10.33
N ASP A 85 -15.59 2.68 9.58
CA ASP A 85 -14.84 1.69 8.80
C ASP A 85 -14.29 2.32 7.52
N GLU A 86 -12.98 2.21 7.28
CA GLU A 86 -12.26 2.83 6.17
C GLU A 86 -11.86 1.81 5.09
N LEU A 87 -11.87 2.24 3.83
CA LEU A 87 -11.49 1.45 2.66
C LEU A 87 -10.33 2.13 1.95
N TRP A 88 -9.20 1.44 1.82
CA TRP A 88 -7.97 2.03 1.31
C TRP A 88 -7.58 1.44 -0.04
N MET A 89 -7.46 2.33 -1.02
CA MET A 89 -6.92 2.08 -2.34
C MET A 89 -5.41 2.30 -2.31
N ILE A 90 -4.62 1.22 -2.42
CA ILE A 90 -3.16 1.27 -2.40
C ILE A 90 -2.65 1.02 -3.82
N ILE A 91 -2.01 2.02 -4.42
CA ILE A 91 -1.58 1.98 -5.82
C ILE A 91 -0.20 2.60 -6.04
N ASP A 92 0.42 2.24 -7.16
CA ASP A 92 1.68 2.82 -7.61
C ASP A 92 1.46 3.92 -8.66
N ARG A 93 2.43 4.82 -8.79
CA ARG A 93 2.43 5.83 -9.85
C ARG A 93 2.76 5.18 -11.19
N ASP A 94 1.74 4.89 -11.99
CA ASP A 94 1.95 4.57 -13.41
C ASP A 94 2.15 5.85 -14.23
N ARG A 95 3.39 6.14 -14.61
CA ARG A 95 3.78 7.29 -15.45
C ARG A 95 3.07 7.33 -16.80
N ASN A 96 2.58 6.19 -17.29
CA ASN A 96 1.89 6.10 -18.58
C ASN A 96 0.37 6.27 -18.46
N ARG A 97 -0.17 6.47 -17.24
CA ARG A 97 -1.61 6.59 -17.00
C ARG A 97 -1.95 7.88 -16.24
N ASN A 98 -2.62 8.79 -16.94
CA ASN A 98 -3.10 10.06 -16.37
C ASN A 98 -4.43 9.92 -15.60
N ASN A 99 -4.73 8.75 -15.03
CA ASN A 99 -6.04 8.49 -14.43
C ASN A 99 -6.06 8.54 -12.90
N ILE A 100 -4.93 8.84 -12.24
CA ILE A 100 -4.86 8.90 -10.77
C ILE A 100 -5.80 9.96 -10.21
N GLU A 101 -5.80 11.17 -10.78
CA GLU A 101 -6.72 12.25 -10.38
C GLU A 101 -8.18 11.81 -10.41
N LYS A 102 -8.58 11.08 -11.46
CA LYS A 102 -9.93 10.53 -11.58
C LYS A 102 -10.26 9.56 -10.44
N TYR A 103 -9.33 8.69 -10.02
CA TYR A 103 -9.60 7.74 -8.93
C TYR A 103 -9.50 8.39 -7.57
N TYR A 104 -8.66 9.41 -7.40
CA TYR A 104 -8.68 10.26 -6.22
C TYR A 104 -10.06 10.90 -6.04
N GLN A 105 -10.59 11.57 -7.08
CA GLN A 105 -11.92 12.18 -7.05
C GLN A 105 -13.01 11.15 -6.73
N LYS A 106 -12.97 9.97 -7.36
CA LYS A 106 -13.91 8.88 -7.05
C LYS A 106 -13.83 8.37 -5.61
N CYS A 107 -12.64 8.38 -4.98
CA CYS A 107 -12.54 8.04 -3.56
C CYS A 107 -13.16 9.13 -2.70
N GLN A 108 -12.98 10.41 -3.06
CA GLN A 108 -13.59 11.54 -2.34
C GLN A 108 -15.13 11.58 -2.42
N GLU A 109 -15.73 10.96 -3.45
CA GLU A 109 -17.18 10.80 -3.57
C GLU A 109 -17.77 9.84 -2.51
N GLU A 110 -16.93 8.99 -1.89
CA GLU A 110 -17.35 8.00 -0.89
C GLU A 110 -16.79 8.43 0.48
N THR A 111 -17.63 8.53 1.51
CA THR A 111 -17.23 9.06 2.83
C THR A 111 -16.15 8.26 3.54
N ASN A 112 -15.95 7.00 3.14
CA ASN A 112 -15.04 6.07 3.78
C ASN A 112 -13.95 5.52 2.86
N PHE A 113 -13.76 6.10 1.66
CA PHE A 113 -12.70 5.65 0.76
C PHE A 113 -11.49 6.58 0.85
N PHE A 114 -10.31 5.98 0.89
CA PHE A 114 -9.03 6.66 1.01
C PHE A 114 -8.06 6.14 -0.06
N LEU A 115 -7.14 6.99 -0.49
CA LEU A 115 -6.11 6.66 -1.47
C LEU A 115 -4.73 6.77 -0.81
N ALA A 116 -3.92 5.72 -0.93
CA ALA A 116 -2.50 5.74 -0.62
C ALA A 116 -1.70 5.44 -1.90
N LEU A 117 -1.11 6.49 -2.47
CA LEU A 117 -0.27 6.41 -3.67
C LEU A 117 1.20 6.36 -3.30
N SER A 118 1.97 5.48 -3.92
CA SER A 118 3.44 5.50 -3.89
C SER A 118 4.01 5.96 -5.24
N ASN A 119 4.88 6.98 -5.22
CA ASN A 119 5.54 7.52 -6.39
C ASN A 119 7.05 7.46 -6.23
N PRO A 120 7.75 6.57 -6.97
CA PRO A 120 7.26 5.89 -8.17
C PRO A 120 6.51 4.58 -7.93
N CYS A 121 6.76 3.87 -6.84
CA CYS A 121 6.10 2.61 -6.51
C CYS A 121 6.31 2.21 -5.04
N PHE A 122 5.66 1.13 -4.60
CA PHE A 122 5.71 0.62 -3.24
C PHE A 122 7.13 0.30 -2.73
N GLU A 123 8.07 -0.08 -3.59
CA GLU A 123 9.48 -0.24 -3.17
C GLU A 123 10.10 1.03 -2.58
N LEU A 124 9.57 2.22 -2.87
CA LEU A 124 10.00 3.43 -2.19
C LEU A 124 9.67 3.34 -0.69
N TRP A 125 8.45 2.93 -0.33
CA TRP A 125 8.06 2.73 1.06
C TRP A 125 9.00 1.76 1.78
N LEU A 126 9.38 0.66 1.13
CA LEU A 126 10.37 -0.28 1.68
C LEU A 126 11.76 0.33 1.85
N LEU A 127 12.23 1.12 0.87
CA LEU A 127 13.51 1.83 0.95
C LEU A 127 13.55 2.77 2.16
N LEU A 128 12.46 3.49 2.41
CA LEU A 128 12.36 4.46 3.50
C LEU A 128 12.46 3.82 4.90
N HIS A 129 12.27 2.51 5.06
CA HIS A 129 12.57 1.84 6.33
C HIS A 129 14.06 1.79 6.61
N ILE A 130 14.86 1.51 5.59
CA ILE A 130 16.27 1.13 5.76
C ILE A 130 17.25 2.23 5.35
N LYS A 131 16.81 3.26 4.62
CA LYS A 131 17.64 4.38 4.19
C LYS A 131 16.93 5.71 4.23
N ASP A 132 17.67 6.74 4.65
CA ASP A 132 17.24 8.13 4.50
C ASP A 132 17.58 8.62 3.08
N LEU A 133 16.66 9.36 2.45
CA LEU A 133 16.90 9.85 1.09
C LEU A 133 18.03 10.88 1.02
N LEU A 134 18.36 11.52 2.14
CA LEU A 134 19.50 12.43 2.25
C LEU A 134 20.86 11.74 2.12
N GLU A 135 20.91 10.40 2.19
CA GLU A 135 22.14 9.62 2.00
C GLU A 135 22.51 9.41 0.52
N PHE A 136 21.62 9.75 -0.43
CA PHE A 136 21.82 9.53 -1.85
C PHE A 136 22.32 10.78 -2.57
N THR A 137 23.11 10.60 -3.62
CA THR A 137 23.50 11.71 -4.49
C THR A 137 22.31 12.20 -5.33
N GLU A 138 22.43 13.39 -5.93
CA GLU A 138 21.40 13.91 -6.84
C GLU A 138 21.14 12.95 -8.01
N GLU A 139 22.18 12.34 -8.57
CA GLU A 139 22.06 11.36 -9.64
C GLU A 139 21.29 10.11 -9.19
N GLU A 140 21.56 9.63 -7.98
CA GLU A 140 20.84 8.49 -7.40
C GLU A 140 19.37 8.83 -7.13
N LEU A 141 19.07 10.03 -6.62
CA LEU A 141 17.71 10.51 -6.42
C LEU A 141 16.93 10.62 -7.74
N ILE A 142 17.59 11.04 -8.83
CA ILE A 142 16.99 11.01 -10.17
C ILE A 142 16.68 9.56 -10.57
N GLN A 143 17.61 8.62 -10.38
CA GLN A 143 17.38 7.21 -10.71
C GLN A 143 16.27 6.57 -9.85
N ILE A 144 16.20 6.91 -8.55
CA ILE A 144 15.14 6.50 -7.63
C ILE A 144 13.80 7.02 -8.14
N THR A 145 13.72 8.33 -8.40
CA THR A 145 12.50 8.98 -8.88
C THR A 145 12.04 8.36 -10.19
N GLU A 146 12.97 8.16 -11.13
CA GLU A 146 12.68 7.59 -12.44
C GLU A 146 12.29 6.11 -12.43
N ASN A 147 12.88 5.35 -11.51
CA ASN A 147 12.69 3.92 -11.31
C ASN A 147 12.65 3.11 -12.63
N ARG A 148 13.52 3.47 -13.59
CA ARG A 148 13.57 2.79 -14.90
C ARG A 148 13.96 1.33 -14.74
N LYS A 149 13.53 0.51 -15.71
CA LYS A 149 14.00 -0.87 -15.83
C LYS A 149 15.50 -0.89 -16.07
N ILE A 150 16.22 -1.76 -15.36
CA ILE A 150 17.68 -1.94 -15.54
C ILE A 150 18.01 -2.48 -16.94
N ARG A 151 17.10 -3.25 -17.53
CA ARG A 151 17.18 -3.74 -18.91
C ARG A 151 15.85 -3.52 -19.61
N PRO A 152 15.80 -3.14 -20.90
CA PRO A 152 14.55 -2.84 -21.61
C PRO A 152 13.48 -3.95 -21.52
N LYS A 153 13.89 -5.22 -21.63
CA LYS A 153 13.02 -6.41 -21.52
C LYS A 153 13.04 -7.05 -20.12
N GLY A 154 13.72 -6.44 -19.15
CA GLY A 154 13.82 -6.94 -17.78
C GLY A 154 12.59 -6.60 -16.94
N ARG A 155 12.40 -7.37 -15.85
CA ARG A 155 11.38 -7.07 -14.82
C ARG A 155 11.91 -6.21 -13.68
N ARG A 156 13.25 -6.13 -13.53
CA ARG A 156 13.91 -5.44 -12.43
C ARG A 156 14.07 -3.95 -12.73
N THR A 157 13.53 -3.12 -11.85
CA THR A 157 13.66 -1.66 -11.88
C THR A 157 14.84 -1.20 -11.02
N TYR A 158 15.14 0.10 -11.06
CA TYR A 158 16.21 0.70 -10.25
C TYR A 158 15.99 0.48 -8.76
N LEU A 159 14.80 0.77 -8.21
CA LEU A 159 14.50 0.55 -6.78
C LEU A 159 14.70 -0.92 -6.37
N LYS A 160 14.27 -1.88 -7.19
CA LYS A 160 14.48 -3.31 -6.92
C LYS A 160 15.97 -3.70 -6.95
N LYS A 161 16.75 -3.07 -7.82
CA LYS A 161 18.22 -3.24 -7.83
C LYS A 161 18.82 -2.67 -6.55
N LEU A 162 18.47 -1.43 -6.21
CA LEU A 162 18.98 -0.71 -5.05
C LEU A 162 18.68 -1.46 -3.75
N LEU A 163 17.43 -1.88 -3.54
CA LEU A 163 17.04 -2.70 -2.40
C LEU A 163 17.89 -3.96 -2.28
N SER A 164 18.18 -4.65 -3.39
CA SER A 164 19.04 -5.83 -3.34
C SER A 164 20.52 -5.54 -3.10
N GLN A 165 20.99 -4.32 -3.33
CA GLN A 165 22.36 -3.91 -3.05
C GLN A 165 22.51 -3.54 -1.57
N ILE A 166 21.48 -2.93 -0.98
CA ILE A 166 21.45 -2.57 0.44
C ILE A 166 21.23 -3.80 1.32
N LEU A 167 20.32 -4.69 0.90
CA LEU A 167 19.97 -5.90 1.64
C LEU A 167 20.98 -7.01 1.34
N SER A 168 21.70 -7.46 2.37
CA SER A 168 22.77 -8.47 2.25
C SER A 168 22.31 -9.80 1.62
N ASP A 169 21.03 -10.14 1.75
CA ASP A 169 20.40 -11.34 1.21
C ASP A 169 19.63 -11.09 -0.10
N GLY A 170 19.69 -9.87 -0.63
CA GLY A 170 19.00 -9.44 -1.84
C GLY A 170 17.51 -9.10 -1.64
N TYR A 171 16.86 -8.63 -2.71
CA TYR A 171 15.42 -8.32 -2.71
C TYR A 171 14.67 -9.21 -3.70
N ASN A 172 13.58 -9.83 -3.22
CA ASN A 172 12.67 -10.66 -3.99
C ASN A 172 11.24 -10.39 -3.53
N GLU A 173 10.36 -9.97 -4.45
CA GLU A 173 8.96 -9.63 -4.18
C GLU A 173 8.18 -10.81 -3.60
N SER A 174 8.40 -12.02 -4.12
CA SER A 174 7.73 -13.24 -3.64
C SER A 174 8.26 -13.74 -2.29
N ASN A 175 9.36 -13.15 -1.79
CA ASN A 175 9.99 -13.50 -0.52
C ASN A 175 10.48 -12.22 0.18
N LEU A 176 9.52 -11.36 0.55
CA LEU A 176 9.79 -10.01 1.01
C LEU A 176 10.62 -9.94 2.31
N ARG A 177 10.44 -10.91 3.23
CA ARG A 177 11.01 -10.90 4.59
C ARG A 177 10.72 -9.60 5.36
N PRO A 178 9.46 -9.33 5.75
CA PRO A 178 9.05 -8.08 6.38
C PRO A 178 9.82 -7.72 7.66
N GLU A 179 10.41 -8.71 8.33
CA GLU A 179 11.16 -8.58 9.58
C GLU A 179 12.39 -7.66 9.43
N ARG A 180 12.87 -7.41 8.20
CA ARG A 180 13.96 -6.46 7.93
C ARG A 180 13.51 -5.02 7.73
N PHE A 181 12.21 -4.79 7.61
CA PHE A 181 11.61 -3.47 7.42
C PHE A 181 10.87 -3.02 8.68
N LEU A 182 9.96 -3.86 9.19
CA LEU A 182 9.05 -3.50 10.28
C LEU A 182 9.74 -2.92 11.53
N PRO A 183 10.93 -3.38 11.99
CA PRO A 183 11.62 -2.73 13.11
C PRO A 183 11.78 -1.22 12.94
N TYR A 184 11.90 -0.73 11.70
CA TYR A 184 12.13 0.68 11.34
C TYR A 184 10.87 1.40 10.82
N ILE A 185 9.67 0.95 11.20
CA ILE A 185 8.41 1.51 10.69
C ILE A 185 8.22 2.98 11.09
N GLU A 186 8.66 3.37 12.28
CA GLU A 186 8.57 4.76 12.75
C GLU A 186 9.51 5.66 11.94
N GLU A 187 10.72 5.21 11.63
CA GLU A 187 11.63 5.91 10.73
C GLU A 187 11.04 6.02 9.32
N ALA A 188 10.40 4.97 8.81
CA ALA A 188 9.74 4.99 7.51
C ALA A 188 8.62 6.02 7.48
N VAL A 189 7.77 6.08 8.51
CA VAL A 189 6.72 7.10 8.67
C VAL A 189 7.34 8.49 8.69
N ARG A 190 8.37 8.73 9.52
CA ARG A 190 9.04 10.03 9.62
C ARG A 190 9.63 10.48 8.28
N ARG A 191 10.34 9.59 7.59
CA ARG A 191 10.96 9.89 6.30
C ARG A 191 9.91 10.14 5.23
N ALA A 192 8.85 9.32 5.15
CA ALA A 192 7.76 9.53 4.19
C ALA A 192 7.03 10.87 4.42
N LYS A 193 6.76 11.24 5.68
CA LYS A 193 6.20 12.56 6.04
C LYS A 193 7.07 13.73 5.56
N SER A 194 8.39 13.61 5.65
CA SER A 194 9.29 14.68 5.18
C SER A 194 9.25 14.90 3.67
N LEU A 195 8.74 13.94 2.90
CA LEU A 195 8.51 14.04 1.45
C LEU A 195 7.11 14.54 1.09
N ASN A 196 6.20 14.61 2.06
CA ASN A 196 4.82 14.99 1.81
C ASN A 196 4.71 16.50 1.55
N ASN A 197 4.08 16.86 0.42
CA ASN A 197 3.66 18.23 0.15
C ASN A 197 2.17 18.40 0.54
N PRO A 198 1.81 19.15 1.60
CA PRO A 198 0.42 19.31 2.04
C PRO A 198 -0.49 20.00 1.03
N GLN A 199 0.06 20.67 0.01
CA GLN A 199 -0.71 21.31 -1.06
C GLN A 199 -1.12 20.32 -2.17
N GLU A 200 -0.61 19.09 -2.13
CA GLU A 200 -0.90 18.05 -3.10
C GLU A 200 -1.86 17.00 -2.53
N ASN A 201 -2.82 16.58 -3.33
CA ASN A 201 -3.78 15.54 -2.97
C ASN A 201 -3.12 14.15 -2.80
N TYR A 202 -2.03 13.92 -3.53
CA TYR A 202 -1.22 12.71 -3.54
C TYR A 202 0.18 13.06 -4.08
N PRO A 203 1.23 12.25 -3.83
CA PRO A 203 2.59 12.55 -4.24
C PRO A 203 2.73 12.72 -5.76
N THR A 204 2.94 13.95 -6.23
CA THR A 204 3.27 14.22 -7.65
C THR A 204 4.77 14.11 -7.90
N GLY A 205 5.58 14.41 -6.90
CA GLY A 205 7.02 14.14 -6.82
C GLY A 205 7.35 12.81 -6.14
N LEU A 206 8.63 12.63 -5.79
CA LEU A 206 9.10 11.47 -5.05
C LEU A 206 8.46 11.43 -3.65
N GLY A 207 7.68 10.41 -3.35
CA GLY A 207 6.96 10.32 -2.08
C GLY A 207 5.98 9.16 -2.02
N THR A 208 5.43 8.91 -0.84
CA THR A 208 4.44 7.84 -0.64
C THR A 208 3.46 8.24 0.44
N ASP A 209 2.18 7.93 0.24
CA ASP A 209 1.11 8.16 1.21
C ASP A 209 0.81 6.94 2.09
N ILE A 210 1.58 5.85 1.96
CA ILE A 210 1.41 4.64 2.78
C ILE A 210 1.50 4.94 4.28
N TYR A 211 2.32 5.91 4.68
CA TYR A 211 2.44 6.33 6.07
C TYR A 211 1.11 6.81 6.65
N LYS A 212 0.24 7.46 5.86
CA LYS A 212 -1.07 7.96 6.32
C LYS A 212 -1.96 6.81 6.77
N LEU A 213 -1.87 5.65 6.10
CA LEU A 213 -2.53 4.42 6.51
C LEU A 213 -1.84 3.82 7.72
N VAL A 214 -0.52 3.65 7.66
CA VAL A 214 0.25 2.98 8.73
C VAL A 214 0.09 3.67 10.08
N GLU A 215 0.07 5.00 10.13
CA GLU A 215 -0.18 5.77 11.36
C GLU A 215 -1.54 5.48 12.00
N LYS A 216 -2.53 5.05 11.21
CA LYS A 216 -3.84 4.65 11.73
C LYS A 216 -3.87 3.20 12.21
N LEU A 217 -2.87 2.41 11.80
CA LEU A 217 -2.76 0.97 12.10
C LEU A 217 -1.88 0.67 13.32
N ILE A 218 -1.05 1.62 13.76
CA ILE A 218 -0.13 1.45 14.88
C ILE A 218 -0.49 2.38 16.05
N TYR A 219 -0.08 2.02 17.28
CA TYR A 219 -0.25 2.85 18.49
C TYR A 219 0.59 4.13 18.50
#